data_AF-A0A1Z9HAV5-F1
#
_entry.id   AF-A0A1Z9HAV5-F1
#
_cell.length_a   1.000
_cell.length_b   1.000
_cell.length_c   1.000
_cell.angle_alpha   90.00
_cell.angle_beta   90.00
_cell.angle_gamma   90.00
#
_symmetry.space_group_name_H-M   'P 1'
#
loop_
_entity.id
_entity.type
_entity.pdbx_description
1 polymer ?
#
loop_
_entity_poly.entity_id
_entity_poly.type
_entity_poly.pdbx_seq_one_letter_code
_entity_poly.pdbx_strand_id
1 'polypeptide(L)'
;SAKSETRRSTIAQGSGMPAREALIVLCVINHPDLMQKHRDLFETLVFETSSLDKLRFDIIDYADRQAEPMTGLDNGGLTGHLDALGVGALVSQLQQMPEALTMGFVRQDSALEIVESGWLEVVGVHHTLKTLMDERAEAEADFAVDSTQENFERLSAIVNQIAALERNNDTPLT
;
A
#
# COMPACT_ATOMS: atom_id res chain seq x y z
N SER A 1 21.65 33.57 21.88
CA SER A 1 20.43 33.52 22.70
C SER A 1 19.25 33.27 21.77
N ALA A 2 18.41 32.30 22.13
CA ALA A 2 17.45 31.62 21.27
C ALA A 2 16.09 32.34 21.11
N LYS A 3 15.23 31.71 20.28
CA LYS A 3 13.77 31.85 20.07
C LYS A 3 13.43 32.63 18.78
N SER A 4 12.72 32.07 17.81
CA SER A 4 11.80 30.92 17.85
C SER A 4 11.52 30.45 16.43
N GLU A 5 11.97 29.23 16.12
CA GLU A 5 11.39 28.39 15.09
C GLU A 5 10.00 27.97 15.56
N THR A 6 8.97 28.42 14.85
CA THR A 6 7.65 27.78 14.87
C THR A 6 7.24 27.60 13.43
N ARG A 7 7.85 26.61 12.79
CA ARG A 7 7.35 26.05 11.54
C ARG A 7 7.02 24.59 11.80
N ARG A 8 5.81 24.23 11.38
CA ARG A 8 5.26 22.88 11.18
C ARG A 8 4.70 22.20 12.43
N SER A 9 3.51 22.64 12.79
CA SER A 9 2.54 21.80 13.49
C SER A 9 1.11 22.12 13.02
N THR A 10 0.89 22.01 11.71
CA THR A 10 -0.44 21.73 11.15
C THR A 10 -0.48 20.27 10.79
N ILE A 11 -0.66 19.48 11.84
CA ILE A 11 -1.53 18.30 11.92
C ILE A 11 -2.17 17.98 10.57
N ALA A 12 -1.51 17.14 9.78
CA ALA A 12 -2.21 16.24 8.89
C ALA A 12 -2.86 15.20 9.80
N GLN A 13 -4.12 15.40 10.16
CA GLN A 13 -4.98 14.25 10.45
C GLN A 13 -5.18 13.53 9.10
N GLY A 14 -4.14 12.82 8.67
CA GLY A 14 -4.28 11.75 7.70
C GLY A 14 -5.29 10.77 8.28
N SER A 15 -6.11 10.19 7.43
CA SER A 15 -7.27 9.35 7.71
C SER A 15 -6.99 8.05 8.50
N GLY A 16 -5.89 7.95 9.24
CA GLY A 16 -5.39 6.75 9.90
C GLY A 16 -4.87 5.69 8.93
N MET A 17 -4.93 5.95 7.62
CA MET A 17 -4.65 5.00 6.55
C MET A 17 -3.27 5.25 5.93
N PRO A 18 -2.39 4.25 5.86
CA PRO A 18 -1.10 4.38 5.19
C PRO A 18 -1.27 4.65 3.69
N ALA A 19 -0.63 5.71 3.17
CA ALA A 19 -0.73 6.08 1.77
C ALA A 19 -0.32 4.96 0.81
N ARG A 20 0.69 4.17 1.17
CA ARG A 20 1.15 3.03 0.39
C ARG A 20 0.05 1.97 0.19
N GLU A 21 -0.68 1.61 1.25
CA GLU A 21 -1.79 0.65 1.15
C GLU A 21 -2.91 1.20 0.25
N ALA A 22 -3.25 2.47 0.45
CA ALA A 22 -4.25 3.15 -0.37
C ALA A 22 -3.89 3.16 -1.86
N LEU A 23 -2.62 3.45 -2.20
CA LEU A 23 -2.13 3.47 -3.58
C LEU A 23 -2.16 2.08 -4.22
N ILE A 24 -1.79 1.02 -3.49
CA ILE A 24 -1.83 -0.36 -3.99
C ILE A 24 -3.26 -0.72 -4.41
N VAL A 25 -4.25 -0.44 -3.56
CA VAL A 25 -5.66 -0.77 -3.82
C VAL A 25 -6.24 0.12 -4.92
N LEU A 26 -6.00 1.44 -4.85
CA LEU A 26 -6.53 2.40 -5.82
C LEU A 26 -6.00 2.13 -7.23
N CYS A 27 -4.72 1.72 -7.36
CA CYS A 27 -4.14 1.37 -8.65
C CYS A 27 -4.89 0.19 -9.30
N VAL A 28 -5.25 -0.85 -8.54
CA VAL A 28 -6.05 -1.98 -9.06
C VAL A 28 -7.48 -1.56 -9.39
N ILE A 29 -8.09 -0.65 -8.62
CA ILE A 29 -9.42 -0.09 -8.95
C ILE A 29 -9.38 0.67 -10.28
N ASN A 30 -8.35 1.48 -10.49
CA ASN A 30 -8.19 2.24 -11.74
C ASN A 30 -7.75 1.37 -12.91
N HIS A 31 -7.02 0.28 -12.64
CA HIS A 31 -6.44 -0.60 -13.66
C HIS A 31 -6.67 -2.07 -13.29
N PRO A 32 -7.92 -2.55 -13.41
CA PRO A 32 -8.27 -3.90 -12.95
C PRO A 32 -7.63 -5.01 -13.80
N ASP A 33 -7.09 -4.69 -14.98
CA ASP A 33 -6.28 -5.59 -15.80
C ASP A 33 -5.01 -6.09 -15.08
N LEU A 34 -4.55 -5.40 -14.03
CA LEU A 34 -3.48 -5.91 -13.17
C LEU A 34 -3.83 -7.27 -12.58
N MET A 35 -5.11 -7.54 -12.32
CA MET A 35 -5.57 -8.82 -11.77
C MET A 35 -5.35 -10.00 -12.73
N GLN A 36 -5.23 -9.76 -14.04
CA GLN A 36 -4.98 -10.86 -14.98
C GLN A 36 -3.61 -11.53 -14.74
N LYS A 37 -2.61 -10.75 -14.32
CA LYS A 37 -1.24 -11.25 -14.07
C LYS A 37 -0.89 -11.37 -12.60
N HIS A 38 -1.46 -10.50 -11.77
CA HIS A 38 -1.00 -10.28 -10.39
C HIS A 38 -2.07 -10.57 -9.33
N ARG A 39 -3.14 -11.30 -9.66
CA ARG A 39 -4.19 -11.66 -8.69
C ARG A 39 -3.63 -12.39 -7.47
N ASP A 40 -2.80 -13.41 -7.66
CA ASP A 40 -2.21 -14.17 -6.55
C ASP A 40 -1.29 -13.29 -5.70
N LEU A 41 -0.48 -12.43 -6.33
CA LEU A 41 0.35 -11.47 -5.61
C LEU A 41 -0.53 -10.54 -4.76
N PHE A 42 -1.58 -9.98 -5.33
CA PHE A 42 -2.52 -9.09 -4.63
C PHE A 42 -3.25 -9.80 -3.47
N GLU A 43 -3.59 -11.09 -3.63
CA GLU A 43 -4.20 -11.91 -2.56
C GLU A 43 -3.26 -12.16 -1.37
N THR A 44 -1.95 -12.20 -1.58
CA THR A 44 -0.99 -12.48 -0.50
C THR A 44 -0.54 -11.26 0.30
N LEU A 45 -0.92 -10.05 -0.14
CA LEU A 45 -0.54 -8.81 0.56
C LEU A 45 -1.23 -8.68 1.92
N VAL A 46 -0.49 -8.16 2.90
CA VAL A 46 -0.94 -8.00 4.28
C VAL A 46 -1.24 -6.53 4.57
N PHE A 47 -2.51 -6.19 4.68
CA PHE A 47 -2.97 -4.84 4.96
C PHE A 47 -3.25 -4.65 6.45
N GLU A 48 -2.74 -3.56 7.03
CA GLU A 48 -3.09 -3.15 8.40
C GLU A 48 -4.46 -2.48 8.43
N THR A 49 -4.81 -1.74 7.37
CA THR A 49 -6.09 -1.05 7.28
C THR A 49 -7.19 -2.03 6.91
N SER A 50 -8.00 -2.46 7.89
CA SER A 50 -9.05 -3.48 7.67
C SER A 50 -10.05 -3.13 6.56
N SER A 51 -10.33 -1.84 6.34
CA SER A 51 -11.21 -1.42 5.24
C SER A 51 -10.58 -1.59 3.86
N LEU A 52 -9.26 -1.43 3.75
CA LEU A 52 -8.53 -1.69 2.51
C LEU A 52 -8.36 -3.19 2.26
N ASP A 53 -8.12 -3.96 3.32
CA ASP A 53 -8.06 -5.42 3.21
C ASP A 53 -9.39 -6.01 2.73
N LYS A 54 -10.51 -5.51 3.29
CA LYS A 54 -11.84 -5.88 2.82
C LYS A 54 -12.03 -5.50 1.35
N LEU A 55 -11.68 -4.26 0.98
CA LEU A 55 -11.83 -3.77 -0.39
C LEU A 55 -11.00 -4.59 -1.39
N ARG A 56 -9.82 -5.03 -1.00
CA ARG A 56 -8.97 -5.95 -1.76
C ARG A 56 -9.67 -7.29 -2.04
N PHE A 57 -10.28 -7.90 -1.04
CA PHE A 57 -11.05 -9.13 -1.24
C PHE A 57 -12.32 -8.92 -2.08
N ASP A 58 -13.01 -7.78 -1.94
CA ASP A 58 -14.15 -7.42 -2.78
C ASP A 58 -13.74 -7.31 -4.27
N ILE A 59 -12.55 -6.73 -4.55
CA ILE A 59 -11.97 -6.67 -5.90
C ILE A 59 -11.62 -8.07 -6.43
N ILE A 60 -11.01 -8.92 -5.60
CA ILE A 60 -10.64 -10.30 -5.97
C ILE A 60 -11.89 -11.12 -6.30
N ASP A 61 -12.94 -11.06 -5.45
CA ASP A 61 -14.20 -11.76 -5.69
C ASP A 61 -14.86 -11.30 -7.00
N TYR A 62 -14.83 -10.00 -7.30
CA TYR A 62 -15.29 -9.49 -8.59
C TYR A 62 -14.46 -10.06 -9.75
N ALA A 63 -13.12 -10.00 -9.66
CA ALA A 63 -12.23 -10.49 -10.70
C ALA A 63 -12.41 -11.98 -10.99
N ASP A 64 -12.52 -12.80 -9.94
CA ASP A 64 -12.72 -14.25 -10.06
C ASP A 64 -14.07 -14.60 -10.72
N ARG A 65 -15.10 -13.76 -10.55
CA ARG A 65 -16.42 -13.94 -11.19
C ARG A 65 -16.45 -13.49 -12.64
N GLN A 66 -15.60 -12.55 -13.02
CA GLN A 66 -15.51 -12.01 -14.39
C GLN A 66 -14.49 -12.74 -15.26
N ALA A 67 -14.01 -13.93 -14.85
CA ALA A 67 -12.92 -14.68 -15.48
C ALA A 67 -13.23 -15.23 -16.90
N GLU A 68 -13.64 -14.36 -17.82
CA GLU A 68 -13.60 -14.57 -19.26
C GLU A 68 -12.21 -14.11 -19.76
N PRO A 69 -11.29 -15.04 -20.05
CA PRO A 69 -9.86 -14.74 -20.25
C PRO A 69 -9.52 -13.91 -21.50
N MET A 70 -10.50 -13.56 -22.34
CA MET A 70 -10.27 -12.82 -23.59
C MET A 70 -10.73 -11.36 -23.55
N THR A 71 -11.47 -10.96 -22.53
CA THR A 71 -11.93 -9.58 -22.35
C THR A 71 -11.36 -9.10 -21.03
N GLY A 72 -10.46 -8.11 -21.07
CA GLY A 72 -9.90 -7.53 -19.85
C GLY A 72 -10.98 -7.08 -18.88
N LEU A 73 -10.60 -6.85 -17.61
CA LEU A 73 -11.59 -6.47 -16.60
C LEU A 73 -12.13 -5.07 -16.92
N ASP A 74 -13.46 -4.96 -17.01
CA ASP A 74 -14.11 -3.67 -17.21
C ASP A 74 -14.04 -2.81 -15.93
N ASN A 75 -13.40 -1.65 -16.04
CA ASN A 75 -13.35 -0.63 -14.99
C ASN A 75 -14.74 -0.14 -14.58
N GLY A 76 -15.65 0.02 -15.56
CA GLY A 76 -17.02 0.44 -15.30
C GLY A 76 -17.78 -0.59 -14.47
N GLY A 77 -17.66 -1.87 -14.82
CA GLY A 77 -18.21 -2.98 -14.06
C GLY A 77 -17.66 -3.09 -12.63
N LEU A 78 -16.34 -2.96 -12.43
CA LEU A 78 -15.77 -2.97 -11.09
C LEU A 78 -16.27 -1.78 -10.26
N THR A 79 -16.29 -0.57 -10.82
CA THR A 79 -16.79 0.62 -10.13
C THR A 79 -18.25 0.44 -9.72
N GLY A 80 -19.11 -0.04 -10.63
CA GLY A 80 -20.52 -0.32 -10.33
C GLY A 80 -20.71 -1.40 -9.26
N HIS A 81 -19.84 -2.42 -9.24
CA HIS A 81 -19.84 -3.43 -8.18
C HIS A 81 -19.49 -2.84 -6.82
N LEU A 82 -18.43 -2.03 -6.74
CA LEU A 82 -18.01 -1.36 -5.50
C LEU A 82 -19.07 -0.37 -5.00
N ASP A 83 -19.75 0.34 -5.90
CA ASP A 83 -20.87 1.20 -5.53
C ASP A 83 -22.04 0.39 -4.94
N ALA A 84 -22.37 -0.77 -5.51
CA ALA A 84 -23.41 -1.66 -5.00
C ALA A 84 -23.07 -2.23 -3.60
N LEU A 85 -21.78 -2.38 -3.28
CA LEU A 85 -21.30 -2.75 -1.95
C LEU A 85 -21.30 -1.58 -0.93
N GLY A 86 -21.60 -0.36 -1.39
CA GLY A 86 -21.65 0.84 -0.54
C GLY A 86 -20.28 1.37 -0.12
N VAL A 87 -19.20 0.97 -0.81
CA VAL A 87 -17.82 1.42 -0.51
C VAL A 87 -17.37 2.62 -1.34
N GLY A 88 -18.24 3.20 -2.17
CA GLY A 88 -17.91 4.33 -3.04
C GLY A 88 -17.36 5.57 -2.31
N ALA A 89 -17.77 5.80 -1.06
CA ALA A 89 -17.20 6.88 -0.23
C ALA A 89 -15.70 6.66 0.09
N LEU A 90 -15.31 5.41 0.37
CA LEU A 90 -13.92 5.02 0.59
C LEU A 90 -13.13 5.18 -0.72
N VAL A 91 -13.65 4.67 -1.85
CA VAL A 91 -12.99 4.82 -3.15
C VAL A 91 -12.77 6.29 -3.51
N SER A 92 -13.79 7.13 -3.29
CA SER A 92 -13.69 8.58 -3.48
C SER A 92 -12.60 9.19 -2.60
N GLN A 93 -12.50 8.77 -1.34
CA GLN A 93 -11.45 9.22 -0.43
C GLN A 93 -10.06 8.86 -0.95
N LEU A 94 -9.86 7.63 -1.45
CA LEU A 94 -8.57 7.20 -2.02
C LEU A 94 -8.19 8.07 -3.22
N GLN A 95 -9.15 8.35 -4.12
CA GLN A 95 -8.93 9.17 -5.30
C GLN A 95 -8.54 10.63 -4.99
N GLN A 96 -8.94 11.14 -3.82
CA GLN A 96 -8.63 12.51 -3.40
C GLN A 96 -7.33 12.62 -2.59
N MET A 97 -6.60 11.52 -2.39
CA MET A 97 -5.32 11.56 -1.67
C MET A 97 -4.27 12.34 -2.46
N PRO A 98 -3.47 13.20 -1.82
CA PRO A 98 -2.42 13.97 -2.51
C PRO A 98 -1.48 13.09 -3.34
N GLU A 99 -1.11 11.92 -2.83
CA GLU A 99 -0.25 10.94 -3.50
C GLU A 99 -0.92 10.36 -4.75
N ALA A 100 -2.22 10.07 -4.69
CA ALA A 100 -2.97 9.58 -5.85
C ALA A 100 -3.02 10.61 -6.98
N LEU A 101 -3.04 11.91 -6.64
CA LEU A 101 -3.09 13.00 -7.60
C LEU A 101 -1.73 13.27 -8.27
N THR A 102 -0.62 12.93 -7.61
CA THR A 102 0.74 13.19 -8.11
C THR A 102 1.38 11.98 -8.80
N MET A 103 1.03 10.77 -8.38
CA MET A 103 1.67 9.54 -8.89
C MET A 103 1.10 9.12 -10.25
N GLY A 104 1.95 9.12 -11.28
CA GLY A 104 1.56 8.77 -12.65
C GLY A 104 0.93 7.38 -12.75
N PHE A 105 1.57 6.36 -12.18
CA PHE A 105 1.15 4.96 -12.27
C PHE A 105 -0.25 4.65 -11.70
N VAL A 106 -0.87 5.59 -10.97
CA VAL A 106 -2.22 5.44 -10.41
C VAL A 106 -3.30 6.04 -11.32
N ARG A 107 -2.93 6.96 -12.22
CA ARG A 107 -3.89 7.68 -13.06
C ARG A 107 -4.56 6.76 -14.06
N GLN A 108 -5.88 6.91 -14.26
CA GLN A 108 -6.67 6.06 -15.16
C GLN A 108 -6.23 6.10 -16.63
N ASP A 109 -5.59 7.20 -17.06
CA ASP A 109 -5.11 7.39 -18.43
C ASP A 109 -3.66 6.93 -18.66
N SER A 110 -3.03 6.33 -17.64
CA SER A 110 -1.66 5.83 -17.76
C SER A 110 -1.58 4.54 -18.55
N ALA A 111 -0.51 4.40 -19.33
CA ALA A 111 -0.20 3.16 -20.05
C ALA A 111 0.04 2.01 -19.06
N LEU A 112 -0.46 0.81 -19.40
CA LEU A 112 -0.43 -0.36 -18.52
C LEU A 112 1.00 -0.72 -18.08
N GLU A 113 2.01 -0.52 -18.92
CA GLU A 113 3.40 -0.80 -18.56
C GLU A 113 3.93 0.12 -17.45
N ILE A 114 3.52 1.40 -17.44
CA ILE A 114 3.87 2.36 -16.40
C ILE A 114 3.14 2.03 -15.11
N VAL A 115 1.85 1.69 -15.22
CA VAL A 115 1.00 1.26 -14.12
C VAL A 115 1.59 0.01 -13.45
N GLU A 116 1.85 -1.04 -14.22
CA GLU A 116 2.35 -2.33 -13.74
C GLU A 116 3.72 -2.17 -13.06
N SER A 117 4.65 -1.43 -13.68
CA SER A 117 5.97 -1.19 -13.09
C SER A 117 5.90 -0.41 -11.77
N GLY A 118 5.14 0.69 -11.73
CA GLY A 118 5.00 1.50 -10.52
C GLY A 118 4.26 0.75 -9.40
N TRP A 119 3.23 -0.01 -9.76
CA TRP A 119 2.50 -0.84 -8.80
C TRP A 119 3.37 -1.92 -8.17
N LEU A 120 4.18 -2.64 -8.97
CA LEU A 120 5.10 -3.67 -8.47
C LEU A 120 6.17 -3.09 -7.54
N GLU A 121 6.67 -1.89 -7.80
CA GLU A 121 7.61 -1.21 -6.90
C GLU A 121 6.98 -0.95 -5.53
N VAL A 122 5.78 -0.36 -5.51
CA VAL A 122 5.05 -0.03 -4.27
C VAL A 122 4.67 -1.31 -3.51
N VAL A 123 4.25 -2.35 -4.22
CA VAL A 123 3.97 -3.68 -3.65
C VAL A 123 5.23 -4.30 -3.04
N GLY A 124 6.37 -4.26 -3.74
CA GLY A 124 7.63 -4.81 -3.26
C GLY A 124 8.12 -4.13 -1.98
N VAL A 125 8.03 -2.80 -1.92
CA VAL A 125 8.29 -2.04 -0.69
C VAL A 125 7.34 -2.47 0.42
N HIS A 126 6.03 -2.53 0.14
CA HIS A 126 5.03 -2.86 1.14
C HIS A 126 5.29 -4.25 1.74
N HIS A 127 5.53 -5.25 0.89
CA HIS A 127 5.85 -6.60 1.31
C HIS A 127 7.13 -6.63 2.17
N THR A 128 8.21 -5.99 1.71
CA THR A 128 9.48 -5.92 2.45
C THR A 128 9.29 -5.30 3.84
N LEU A 129 8.48 -4.23 3.93
CA LEU A 129 8.20 -3.60 5.21
C LEU A 129 7.44 -4.54 6.15
N LYS A 130 6.42 -5.24 5.67
CA LYS A 130 5.66 -6.20 6.51
C LYS A 130 6.57 -7.31 7.03
N THR A 131 7.39 -7.89 6.17
CA THR A 131 8.38 -8.91 6.56
C THR A 131 9.33 -8.39 7.64
N LEU A 132 9.89 -7.19 7.46
CA LEU A 132 10.78 -6.59 8.46
C LEU A 132 10.09 -6.30 9.79
N MET A 133 8.79 -5.95 9.78
CA MET A 133 8.02 -5.73 11.01
C MET A 133 7.82 -7.02 11.80
N ASP A 134 7.56 -8.13 11.11
CA ASP A 134 7.46 -9.46 11.74
C ASP A 134 8.81 -9.91 12.29
N GLU A 135 9.89 -9.76 11.51
CA GLU A 135 11.26 -10.04 11.96
C GLU A 135 11.66 -9.20 13.17
N ARG A 136 11.23 -7.93 13.22
CA ARG A 136 11.45 -7.05 14.38
C ARG A 136 10.75 -7.61 15.61
N ALA A 137 9.49 -8.02 15.49
CA ALA A 137 8.73 -8.57 16.61
C ALA A 137 9.38 -9.85 17.16
N GLU A 138 9.90 -10.71 16.27
CA GLU A 138 10.66 -11.91 16.67
C GLU A 138 11.96 -11.52 17.40
N ALA A 139 12.75 -10.59 16.84
CA ALA A 139 13.99 -10.14 17.46
C ALA A 139 13.78 -9.41 18.81
N GLU A 140 12.68 -8.67 18.95
CA GLU A 140 12.25 -8.07 20.23
C GLU A 140 11.94 -9.14 21.27
N ALA A 141 11.24 -10.22 20.88
CA ALA A 141 10.94 -11.33 21.77
C ALA A 141 12.22 -12.09 22.20
N ASP A 142 13.12 -12.36 21.26
CA ASP A 142 14.41 -13.01 21.53
C ASP A 142 15.26 -12.18 22.50
N PHE A 143 15.36 -10.86 22.30
CA PHE A 143 16.12 -9.98 23.18
C PHE A 143 15.51 -9.86 24.60
N ALA A 144 14.18 -9.92 24.70
CA ALA A 144 13.48 -9.95 25.97
C ALA A 144 13.73 -11.24 26.75
N VAL A 145 13.93 -12.37 26.05
CA VAL A 145 14.29 -13.66 26.65
C VAL A 145 15.78 -13.69 27.02
N ASP A 146 16.65 -13.22 26.14
CA ASP A 146 18.09 -13.23 26.31
C ASP A 146 18.74 -11.92 25.84
N SER A 147 19.07 -11.05 26.79
CA SER A 147 19.57 -9.69 26.52
C SER A 147 21.06 -9.65 26.18
N THR A 148 21.48 -10.43 25.19
CA THR A 148 22.85 -10.45 24.68
C THR A 148 23.14 -9.29 23.73
N GLN A 149 24.43 -9.01 23.54
CA GLN A 149 24.89 -8.04 22.55
C GLN A 149 24.49 -8.46 21.12
N GLU A 150 24.54 -9.76 20.80
CA GLU A 150 24.15 -10.29 19.49
C GLU A 150 22.67 -10.04 19.18
N ASN A 151 21.77 -10.33 20.13
CA ASN A 151 20.34 -10.09 19.97
C ASN A 151 20.03 -8.59 19.83
N PHE A 152 20.74 -7.74 20.58
CA PHE A 152 20.63 -6.29 20.44
C PHE A 152 21.09 -5.81 19.05
N GLU A 153 22.20 -6.32 18.54
CA GLU A 153 22.72 -5.97 17.20
C GLU A 153 21.78 -6.41 16.08
N ARG A 154 21.20 -7.61 16.16
CA ARG A 154 20.17 -8.09 15.23
C ARG A 154 18.96 -7.16 15.22
N LEU A 155 18.40 -6.85 16.39
CA LEU A 155 17.24 -5.96 16.51
C LEU A 155 17.54 -4.55 15.96
N SER A 156 18.69 -3.98 16.32
CA SER A 156 19.12 -2.67 15.84
C SER A 156 19.27 -2.63 14.31
N ALA A 157 19.81 -3.70 13.71
CA ALA A 157 19.94 -3.81 12.26
C ALA A 157 18.57 -3.79 11.56
N ILE A 158 17.58 -4.52 12.08
CA ILE A 158 16.20 -4.55 11.52
C ILE A 158 15.54 -3.18 11.66
N VAL A 159 15.63 -2.54 12.83
CA VAL A 159 15.07 -1.19 13.06
C VAL A 159 15.68 -0.17 12.08
N ASN A 160 16.98 -0.24 11.84
CA ASN A 160 17.65 0.63 10.88
C ASN A 160 17.21 0.38 9.43
N GLN A 161 16.96 -0.88 9.05
CA GLN A 161 16.43 -1.22 7.72
C GLN A 161 15.02 -0.68 7.51
N ILE A 162 14.13 -0.84 8.49
CA ILE A 162 12.77 -0.27 8.47
C ILE A 162 12.86 1.26 8.28
N ALA A 163 13.66 1.94 9.11
CA ALA A 163 13.82 3.39 9.03
C ALA A 163 14.46 3.86 7.71
N ALA A 164 15.30 3.05 7.06
CA ALA A 164 15.83 3.34 5.74
C ALA A 164 14.75 3.21 4.65
N LEU A 165 13.94 2.14 4.71
CA LEU A 165 12.88 1.87 3.74
C LEU A 165 11.78 2.94 3.78
N GLU A 166 11.38 3.38 4.98
CA GLU A 166 10.38 4.43 5.16
C GLU A 166 10.86 5.79 4.62
N ARG A 167 12.13 6.17 4.90
CA ARG A 167 12.71 7.42 4.37
C ARG A 167 12.78 7.47 2.85
N ASN A 168 13.05 6.33 2.21
CA ASN A 168 13.12 6.26 0.75
C ASN A 168 11.74 6.41 0.10
N ASN A 169 10.65 6.04 0.81
CA ASN A 169 9.28 6.18 0.30
C ASN A 169 8.67 7.56 0.52
N ASP A 170 9.10 8.29 1.55
CA ASP A 170 8.69 9.67 1.80
C ASP A 170 9.34 10.67 0.82
N THR A 171 10.32 10.22 0.03
CA THR A 171 10.91 11.02 -1.04
C THR A 171 10.05 10.84 -2.29
N PRO A 172 9.31 11.87 -2.75
CA PRO A 172 8.57 11.75 -4.00
C PRO A 172 9.56 11.39 -5.11
N LEU A 173 9.27 10.32 -5.85
CA LEU A 173 9.94 10.00 -7.11
C LEU A 173 9.86 11.26 -7.98
N THR A 174 10.96 12.01 -8.05
CA THR A 174 11.10 13.25 -8.84
C THR A 174 11.08 12.97 -10.33
#